data_AF-A0A0N1LKR4-F1
#
_entry.id   AF-A0A0N1LKR4-F1
#
_cell.length_a   1.000
_cell.length_b   1.000
_cell.length_c   1.000
_cell.angle_alpha   90.00
_cell.angle_beta   90.00
_cell.angle_gamma   90.00
#
_symmetry.space_group_name_H-M   'P 1'
#
loop_
_entity.id
_entity.type
_entity.pdbx_description
1 polymer ?
#
loop_
_entity_poly.entity_id
_entity_poly.type
_entity_poly.pdbx_seq_one_letter_code
_entity_poly.pdbx_strand_id
1 'polypeptide(L)' 'MTNLVILVGRIARDPETRTTTGGTSITNLSVVTDRPARKDGKTYKDENGYT' A
#
# COMPACT_ATOMS: atom_id res chain seq x y z
N MET A 1 -12.52 -5.20 -19.85
CA MET A 1 -11.26 -5.57 -19.17
C MET A 1 -11.26 -4.94 -17.79
N THR A 2 -10.84 -5.67 -16.76
CA THR A 2 -10.89 -5.20 -15.36
C THR A 2 -9.50 -5.19 -14.76
N ASN A 3 -9.10 -4.06 -14.19
CA ASN A 3 -7.91 -3.95 -13.37
C ASN A 3 -8.37 -3.62 -11.94
N LEU A 4 -8.13 -4.54 -11.01
CA LEU A 4 -8.57 -4.45 -9.61
C LEU A 4 -7.36 -4.64 -8.69
N VAL A 5 -7.14 -3.68 -7.79
CA VAL A 5 -6.08 -3.72 -6.78
C VAL A 5 -6.70 -3.50 -5.40
N ILE A 6 -6.37 -4.37 -4.44
CA ILE A 6 -6.76 -4.24 -3.04
C ILE A 6 -5.48 -4.11 -2.21
N LEU A 7 -5.33 -3.00 -1.49
CA LEU A 7 -4.18 -2.73 -0.62
C LEU A 7 -4.67 -2.62 0.84
N VAL A 8 -3.99 -3.32 1.75
CA VAL A 8 -4.23 -3.26 3.19
C VAL A 8 -2.92 -2.89 3.86
N GLY A 9 -2.95 -1.88 4.72
CA GLY A 9 -1.75 -1.35 5.34
C GLY A 9 -2.04 -0.15 6.24
N ARG A 10 -0.97 0.50 6.69
CA ARG A 10 -1.02 1.70 7.54
C ARG A 10 -0.75 2.95 6.71
N ILE A 11 -1.33 4.07 7.11
CA ILE A 11 -1.05 5.37 6.48
C ILE A 11 0.29 5.88 7.01
N ALA A 12 1.23 6.14 6.10
CA ALA A 12 2.62 6.49 6.44
C ALA A 12 2.77 7.91 7.01
N ARG A 13 1.90 8.81 6.58
CA ARG A 13 1.87 10.24 6.94
C ARG A 13 0.48 10.81 6.66
N ASP A 14 0.21 11.99 7.21
CA ASP A 14 -1.06 12.67 6.99
C ASP A 14 -1.38 12.82 5.49
N PRO A 15 -2.63 12.58 5.07
CA PRO A 15 -3.04 12.74 3.68
C PRO A 15 -2.83 14.18 3.18
N GLU A 16 -2.22 14.31 2.01
CA GLU A 16 -2.00 15.60 1.37
C GLU A 16 -3.04 15.82 0.29
N THR A 17 -3.77 16.93 0.34
CA THR A 17 -4.76 17.28 -0.68
C THR A 17 -4.29 18.47 -1.50
N ARG A 18 -4.40 18.36 -2.82
CA ARG A 18 -4.15 19.46 -3.76
C ARG A 18 -5.33 19.62 -4.72
N THR A 19 -5.52 20.83 -5.23
CA THR A 19 -6.53 21.10 -6.25
C THR A 19 -5.86 21.27 -7.60
N THR A 20 -6.40 20.62 -8.64
CA THR A 20 -5.93 20.82 -10.02
C THR A 20 -6.36 22.17 -10.56
N THR A 21 -5.75 22.63 -11.65
CA THR A 21 -6.20 23.86 -12.35
C THR A 21 -7.67 23.79 -12.78
N GLY A 22 -8.21 22.59 -12.99
CA GLY A 22 -9.63 22.37 -13.32
C GLY A 22 -10.56 22.30 -12.10
N GLY A 23 -10.07 22.57 -10.88
CA GLY A 23 -10.88 22.59 -9.66
C GLY A 23 -11.10 21.23 -8.98
N THR A 24 -10.53 20.15 -9.51
CA THR A 24 -10.65 18.82 -8.90
C THR A 24 -9.73 18.68 -7.70
N SER A 25 -10.28 18.30 -6.55
CA SER A 25 -9.50 17.94 -5.37
C SER A 25 -8.94 16.53 -5.50
N ILE A 26 -7.64 16.38 -5.25
CA ILE A 26 -6.91 15.11 -5.28
C ILE A 26 -6.20 14.93 -3.95
N THR A 27 -6.45 13.80 -3.28
CA THR A 27 -5.78 13.42 -2.04
C THR A 27 -4.76 12.31 -2.30
N ASN A 28 -3.52 12.54 -1.89
CA ASN A 28 -2.44 11.57 -1.96
C ASN A 28 -2.38 10.78 -0.65
N LEU A 29 -2.45 9.46 -0.76
CA LEU A 29 -2.28 8.52 0.35
C LEU A 29 -0.99 7.72 0.14
N SER A 30 -0.16 7.64 1.18
CA SER A 30 0.98 6.74 1.22
C SER A 30 0.65 5.58 2.14
N VAL A 31 0.52 4.37 1.58
CA VAL A 31 0.15 3.15 2.34
C VAL A 31 1.37 2.27 2.50
N VAL A 32 1.75 1.99 3.75
CA VAL A 32 2.75 0.99 4.10
C VAL A 32 2.06 -0.36 4.22
N THR A 33 2.43 -1.29 3.35
CA THR A 33 1.97 -2.67 3.43
C THR A 33 3.06 -3.52 4.06
N ASP A 34 2.73 -4.25 5.13
CA ASP A 34 3.62 -5.31 5.58
C ASP A 34 3.49 -6.47 4.60
N ARG A 35 4.57 -6.75 3.87
CA ARG A 35 4.66 -7.97 3.10
C ARG A 35 5.49 -8.97 3.89
N PRO A 36 4.96 -10.17 4.11
CA PRO A 36 5.78 -11.29 4.54
C PRO A 36 6.98 -11.43 3.56
N ALA A 37 8.22 -11.58 4.07
CA ALA A 37 9.41 -11.75 3.22
C ALA A 37 9.35 -13.05 2.42
N ARG A 38 9.83 -12.99 1.18
CA ARG A 38 9.69 -14.10 0.24
C ARG A 38 11.01 -14.80 0.03
N LYS A 39 10.98 -16.14 0.03
CA LYS A 39 12.06 -17.02 -0.40
C LYS A 39 11.54 -17.85 -1.56
N ASP A 40 12.26 -17.83 -2.69
CA ASP A 40 11.87 -18.52 -3.93
C ASP A 40 10.43 -18.17 -4.40
N GLY A 41 10.04 -16.91 -4.23
CA GLY A 41 8.73 -16.39 -4.64
C GLY A 41 7.57 -16.73 -3.71
N LYS A 42 7.82 -17.43 -2.58
CA LYS A 42 6.79 -17.81 -1.60
C LYS A 42 7.06 -17.17 -0.24
N THR A 43 5.99 -16.81 0.45
CA THR A 43 5.95 -16.49 1.88
C THR A 43 6.49 -17.69 2.66
N TYR A 44 7.37 -17.47 3.64
CA TYR A 44 7.99 -18.55 4.40
C TYR A 44 8.04 -18.20 5.90
N LYS A 45 7.68 -19.16 6.73
CA LYS A 45 7.72 -18.97 8.19
C LYS A 45 9.17 -19.06 8.69
N ASP A 46 9.62 -18.07 9.45
CA ASP A 46 10.88 -18.13 10.20
C ASP A 46 10.61 -18.27 11.71
N GLU A 47 11.67 -18.23 12.53
CA GLU A 47 11.60 -18.36 13.99
C GLU A 47 10.72 -17.28 14.65
N ASN A 48 10.52 -16.13 13.99
CA ASN A 48 9.74 -15.00 14.49
C ASN A 48 8.30 -14.96 13.94
N GLY A 49 7.89 -15.90 13.09
CA GLY A 49 6.50 -16.05 12.63
C GLY A 49 6.34 -16.10 11.12
N TYR A 50 5.13 -15.76 10.64
CA TYR A 50 4.82 -15.72 9.21
C TYR A 50 5.42 -14.49 8.56
N THR A 51 6.65 -14.69 8.10
CA THR A 51 7.29 -13.96 7.03
C THR A 51 6.86 -14.60 5.70
#